data_AF-A0A351MHH7-F1
#
_entry.id   AF-A0A351MHH7-F1
#
_cell.length_a   1.000
_cell.length_b   1.000
_cell.length_c   1.000
_cell.angle_alpha   90.00
_cell.angle_beta   90.00
_cell.angle_gamma   90.00
#
_symmetry.space_group_name_H-M   'P 1'
#
loop_
_entity.id
_entity.type
_entity.pdbx_description
1 polymer ?
#
loop_
_entity_poly.entity_id
_entity_poly.type
_entity_poly.pdbx_seq_one_letter_code
_entity_poly.pdbx_strand_id
1 'polypeptide(L)'
;CSHPAPQLAPGDYTQPVGGPLGEFGIDLTHEAYAGHLPVCVGRATELETILETLCRETKANPVLLGPAGSGKTALAEALAQRLVAGEVPAPLRGKRLVSISAA
;
A
#
# COMPACT_ATOMS: atom_id res chain seq x y z
N CYS A 1 17.23 -14.84 -12.34
CA CYS A 1 15.79 -14.93 -12.04
C CYS A 1 15.16 -13.60 -12.40
N SER A 2 14.65 -13.48 -13.61
CA SER A 2 14.21 -12.21 -14.20
C SER A 2 12.73 -12.01 -13.89
N HIS A 3 12.41 -11.20 -12.88
CA HIS A 3 11.06 -10.66 -12.75
C HIS A 3 11.01 -9.39 -13.60
N PRO A 4 10.18 -9.31 -14.66
CA PRO A 4 10.01 -8.07 -15.39
C PRO A 4 9.34 -7.05 -14.46
N ALA A 5 9.87 -5.83 -14.41
CA ALA A 5 9.21 -4.72 -13.72
C ALA A 5 7.78 -4.55 -14.28
N PRO A 6 6.75 -4.45 -13.42
CA PRO A 6 5.38 -4.32 -13.88
C PRO A 6 5.22 -3.05 -14.72
N GLN A 7 4.50 -3.19 -15.83
CA GLN A 7 4.30 -2.15 -16.83
C GLN A 7 3.58 -0.96 -16.19
N LEU A 8 4.19 0.22 -16.30
CA LEU A 8 3.91 1.43 -15.51
C LEU A 8 2.42 1.83 -15.48
N ALA A 9 1.85 1.79 -14.27
CA ALA A 9 0.58 2.42 -13.90
C ALA A 9 0.78 3.93 -13.60
N PRO A 10 -0.26 4.78 -13.72
CA PRO A 10 -0.12 6.24 -13.69
C PRO A 10 0.32 6.76 -12.31
N GLY A 11 1.57 7.19 -12.17
CA GLY A 11 2.13 7.85 -10.99
C GLY A 11 3.66 7.76 -10.96
N ASP A 12 4.35 8.83 -10.55
CA ASP A 12 5.83 8.86 -10.44
C ASP A 12 6.32 8.10 -9.18
N TYR A 13 6.03 6.80 -9.08
CA TYR A 13 6.43 5.97 -7.92
C TYR A 13 7.94 5.72 -7.81
N THR A 14 8.69 6.24 -8.78
CA THR A 14 10.16 6.22 -8.89
C THR A 14 10.84 7.17 -7.91
N GLN A 15 10.11 8.15 -7.38
CA GLN A 15 10.63 9.10 -6.40
C GLN A 15 9.85 8.99 -5.09
N PRO A 16 10.53 9.08 -3.93
CA PRO A 16 9.85 9.13 -2.64
C PRO A 16 9.02 10.42 -2.53
N VAL A 17 7.94 10.37 -1.75
CA VAL A 17 7.17 11.57 -1.38
C VAL A 17 8.09 12.62 -0.74
N GLY A 18 8.04 13.85 -1.24
CA GLY A 18 8.76 15.00 -0.67
C GLY A 18 7.98 15.74 0.43
N GLY A 19 8.61 16.74 1.03
CA GLY A 19 8.01 17.57 2.08
C GLY A 19 7.88 16.85 3.43
N PRO A 20 7.01 17.33 4.34
CA PRO A 20 6.88 16.79 5.70
C PRO A 20 6.59 15.27 5.74
N LEU A 21 5.83 14.77 4.77
CA LEU A 21 5.50 13.34 4.70
C LEU A 21 6.72 12.47 4.33
N GLY A 22 7.69 13.02 3.60
CA GLY A 22 8.95 12.34 3.31
C GLY A 22 9.95 12.39 4.47
N GLU A 23 9.84 13.40 5.34
CA GLU A 23 10.69 13.53 6.52
C GLU A 23 10.20 12.64 7.67
N PHE A 24 8.89 12.56 7.88
CA PHE A 24 8.27 11.84 9.00
C PHE A 24 7.65 10.48 8.63
N GLY A 25 7.67 10.11 7.36
CA GLY A 25 6.99 8.91 6.86
C GLY A 25 7.83 8.09 5.89
N ILE A 26 7.38 6.86 5.66
CA ILE A 26 7.96 5.92 4.71
C ILE A 26 6.96 5.70 3.57
N ASP A 27 7.35 5.98 2.33
CA ASP A 27 6.51 5.73 1.16
C ASP A 27 6.52 4.24 0.81
N LEU A 28 5.51 3.51 1.29
CA LEU A 28 5.35 2.07 1.03
C LEU A 28 5.08 1.79 -0.45
N THR A 29 4.53 2.74 -1.20
CA THR A 29 4.26 2.54 -2.64
C THR A 29 5.56 2.59 -3.45
N HIS A 30 6.46 3.49 -3.08
CA HIS A 30 7.83 3.52 -3.61
C HIS A 30 8.60 2.23 -3.24
N GLU A 31 8.51 1.77 -1.99
CA GLU A 31 9.16 0.52 -1.58
C GLU A 31 8.59 -0.73 -2.28
N ALA A 32 7.26 -0.75 -2.51
CA ALA A 32 6.61 -1.80 -3.28
C ALA A 32 7.08 -1.78 -4.75
N TYR A 33 7.23 -0.60 -5.34
CA TYR A 33 7.73 -0.42 -6.70
C TYR A 33 9.19 -0.88 -6.82
N ALA A 34 10.02 -0.60 -5.82
CA ALA A 34 11.40 -1.07 -5.74
C ALA A 34 11.53 -2.57 -5.45
N GLY A 35 10.43 -3.26 -5.11
CA GLY A 35 10.42 -4.68 -4.77
C GLY A 35 11.03 -5.00 -3.40
N HIS A 36 11.06 -4.02 -2.50
CA HIS A 36 11.62 -4.20 -1.15
C HIS A 36 10.62 -4.77 -0.13
N LEU A 37 9.32 -4.70 -0.44
CA LEU A 37 8.29 -5.20 0.48
C LEU A 37 8.11 -6.72 0.40
N PRO A 38 7.91 -7.41 1.53
CA PRO A 38 7.61 -8.84 1.56
C PRO A 38 6.27 -9.14 0.89
N VAL A 39 6.17 -10.31 0.24
CA VAL A 39 4.90 -10.78 -0.34
C VAL A 39 3.99 -11.28 0.78
N CYS A 40 2.76 -10.76 0.85
CA CYS A 40 1.76 -11.23 1.81
C CYS A 40 1.02 -12.45 1.25
N VAL A 41 0.98 -13.55 2.01
CA VAL A 41 0.31 -14.80 1.62
C VAL A 41 -0.92 -15.03 2.52
N GLY A 42 -2.04 -15.45 1.92
CA GLY A 42 -3.21 -15.95 2.66
C GLY A 42 -4.11 -14.88 3.27
N ARG A 43 -3.97 -13.60 2.88
CA ARG A 43 -4.77 -12.49 3.43
C ARG A 43 -5.60 -11.72 2.40
N ALA A 44 -6.01 -12.41 1.34
CA ALA A 44 -6.79 -11.82 0.26
C ALA A 44 -8.10 -11.19 0.78
N THR A 45 -8.86 -11.91 1.60
CA THR A 45 -10.17 -11.45 2.11
C THR A 45 -10.08 -10.16 2.94
N GLU A 46 -9.12 -10.07 3.87
CA GLU A 46 -8.90 -8.83 4.63
C GLU A 46 -8.48 -7.68 3.72
N LEU A 47 -7.62 -7.95 2.74
CA LEU A 47 -7.15 -6.94 1.80
C LEU A 47 -8.29 -6.40 0.92
N GLU A 48 -9.20 -7.27 0.48
CA GLU A 48 -10.41 -6.85 -0.24
C GLU A 48 -11.31 -5.98 0.64
N THR A 49 -11.50 -6.35 1.91
CA THR A 49 -12.29 -5.56 2.87
C THR A 49 -11.71 -4.14 3.07
N ILE A 50 -10.37 -4.01 3.11
CA ILE A 50 -9.67 -2.73 3.18
C ILE A 50 -9.96 -1.89 1.93
N LEU A 51 -9.82 -2.47 0.74
CA LEU A 51 -10.06 -1.78 -0.53
C LEU A 51 -11.51 -1.30 -0.64
N GLU A 52 -12.47 -2.15 -0.30
CA GLU A 52 -13.89 -1.78 -0.27
C GLU A 52 -14.14 -0.63 0.69
N THR A 53 -13.54 -0.66 1.88
CA THR A 53 -13.68 0.40 2.89
C THR A 53 -13.12 1.73 2.39
N LEU A 54 -11.92 1.72 1.79
CA LEU A 54 -11.28 2.91 1.22
C LEU A 54 -12.06 3.52 0.05
N CYS A 55 -12.90 2.74 -0.63
CA CYS A 55 -13.74 3.20 -1.75
C CYS A 55 -15.10 3.79 -1.32
N ARG A 56 -15.42 3.83 -0.02
CA ARG A 56 -16.69 4.37 0.49
C ARG A 56 -16.74 5.89 0.40
N GLU A 57 -17.93 6.44 0.23
CA GLU A 57 -18.15 7.89 0.23
C GLU A 57 -18.00 8.52 1.63
N THR A 58 -18.27 7.75 2.69
CA THR A 58 -18.16 8.21 4.08
C THR A 58 -17.47 7.16 4.94
N LYS A 59 -16.70 7.61 5.94
CA LYS A 59 -15.94 6.76 6.87
C LYS A 59 -15.00 5.78 6.15
N ALA A 60 -14.27 6.26 5.15
CA ALA A 60 -13.35 5.47 4.34
C ALA A 60 -12.04 5.07 5.05
N ASN A 61 -12.02 5.07 6.39
CA ASN A 61 -10.81 4.88 7.20
C ASN A 61 -10.83 3.49 7.84
N PRO A 62 -10.21 2.47 7.24
CA PRO A 62 -10.13 1.14 7.83
C PRO A 62 -9.23 1.18 9.08
N VAL A 63 -9.64 0.44 10.11
CA VAL A 63 -8.82 0.22 11.32
C VAL A 63 -8.58 -1.27 11.48
N LEU A 64 -7.31 -1.66 11.55
CA LEU A 64 -6.92 -3.07 11.69
C LEU A 64 -6.72 -3.41 13.16
N LEU A 65 -7.61 -4.24 13.72
CA LEU A 65 -7.60 -4.64 15.13
C LEU A 65 -7.10 -6.07 15.31
N GLY A 66 -6.53 -6.37 16.49
CA GLY A 66 -6.10 -7.72 16.88
C GLY A 66 -4.70 -7.75 17.54
N PRO A 67 -4.18 -8.94 17.89
CA PRO A 67 -3.01 -9.07 18.73
C PRO A 67 -1.72 -8.56 18.07
N ALA A 68 -0.74 -8.15 18.88
CA ALA A 68 0.59 -7.81 18.39
C ALA A 68 1.21 -9.00 17.63
N GLY A 69 1.95 -8.73 16.56
CA GLY A 69 2.52 -9.78 15.70
C GLY A 69 1.53 -10.48 14.76
N SER A 70 0.24 -10.11 14.76
CA SER A 70 -0.75 -10.64 13.83
C SER A 70 -0.61 -10.11 12.38
N GLY A 71 0.54 -9.55 11.99
CA GLY A 71 0.79 -9.14 10.60
C GLY A 71 -0.09 -8.00 10.07
N LYS A 72 -0.47 -7.03 10.92
CA LYS A 72 -1.28 -5.87 10.50
C LYS A 72 -0.55 -5.01 9.47
N THR A 73 0.75 -4.83 9.68
CA THR A 73 1.65 -4.15 8.75
C THR A 73 1.70 -4.85 7.39
N ALA A 74 1.71 -6.19 7.38
CA ALA A 74 1.74 -6.98 6.15
C ALA A 74 0.54 -6.72 5.22
N LEU A 75 -0.62 -6.35 5.77
CA LEU A 75 -1.77 -5.94 4.96
C LEU A 75 -1.56 -4.57 4.29
N ALA A 76 -0.90 -3.62 4.96
CA ALA A 76 -0.55 -2.33 4.38
C ALA A 76 0.52 -2.49 3.27
N GLU A 77 1.49 -3.37 3.48
CA GLU A 77 2.51 -3.71 2.49
C GLU A 77 1.89 -4.38 1.25
N ALA A 78 0.95 -5.31 1.46
CA ALA A 78 0.19 -5.94 0.38
C ALA A 78 -0.68 -4.92 -0.40
N LEU A 79 -1.27 -3.96 0.30
CA LEU A 79 -2.02 -2.88 -0.34
C LEU A 79 -1.13 -2.03 -1.25
N ALA A 80 0.09 -1.69 -0.80
CA ALA A 80 1.07 -0.97 -1.61
C ALA A 80 1.45 -1.75 -2.88
N GLN A 81 1.64 -3.07 -2.76
CA GLN A 81 1.91 -3.94 -3.92
C GLN A 81 0.74 -3.90 -4.93
N ARG A 82 -0.52 -3.99 -4.47
CA ARG A 82 -1.69 -3.89 -5.36
C ARG A 82 -1.82 -2.53 -6.03
N LEU A 83 -1.50 -1.44 -5.32
CA LEU A 83 -1.47 -0.09 -5.89
C LEU A 83 -0.49 0.00 -7.06
N VAL A 84 0.72 -0.53 -6.89
CA VAL A 84 1.77 -0.57 -7.94
C VAL A 84 1.36 -1.47 -9.11
N ALA A 85 0.78 -2.64 -8.82
CA ALA A 85 0.31 -3.57 -9.84
C ALA A 85 -0.92 -3.06 -10.62
N GLY A 86 -1.57 -1.99 -10.16
CA GLY A 86 -2.81 -1.48 -10.75
C GLY A 86 -4.04 -2.36 -10.50
N GLU A 87 -3.92 -3.35 -9.61
CA GLU A 87 -4.95 -4.30 -9.19
C GLU A 87 -5.87 -3.72 -8.10
N VAL A 88 -6.19 -2.43 -8.22
CA VAL A 88 -7.07 -1.69 -7.31
C VAL A 88 -8.24 -1.08 -8.06
N PRO A 89 -9.36 -0.78 -7.36
CA PRO A 89 -10.47 -0.04 -7.94
C PRO A 89 -10.04 1.32 -8.51
N ALA A 90 -10.79 1.82 -9.49
CA ALA A 90 -10.57 3.13 -10.13
C ALA A 90 -10.28 4.29 -9.15
N PRO A 91 -11.00 4.49 -8.03
CA PRO A 91 -10.73 5.61 -7.11
C PRO A 91 -9.35 5.55 -6.43
N LEU A 92 -8.74 4.36 -6.34
CA LEU A 92 -7.46 4.14 -5.69
C LEU A 92 -6.27 4.12 -6.67
N ARG A 93 -6.52 4.08 -7.98
CA ARG A 93 -5.45 4.13 -8.98
C ARG A 93 -4.67 5.45 -8.90
N GLY A 94 -3.35 5.36 -9.03
CA GLY A 94 -2.47 6.54 -8.97
C GLY A 94 -2.27 7.14 -7.58
N LYS A 95 -2.85 6.54 -6.53
CA LYS A 95 -2.66 6.99 -5.15
C LYS A 95 -1.37 6.42 -4.57
N ARG A 96 -0.87 7.06 -3.51
CA ARG A 96 0.30 6.62 -2.74
C ARG A 96 -0.10 6.27 -1.32
N LEU A 97 0.60 5.30 -0.76
CA LEU A 97 0.49 4.85 0.62
C LEU A 97 1.77 5.24 1.36
N VAL A 98 1.63 6.12 2.36
CA VAL A 98 2.71 6.56 3.24
C VAL A 98 2.44 6.04 4.63
N SER A 99 3.39 5.32 5.20
CA SER A 99 3.38 4.90 6.59
C SER A 99 3.91 6.00 7.47
N ILE A 100 3.17 6.37 8.52
CA ILE A 100 3.63 7.31 9.53
C ILE A 100 3.73 6.54 10.84
N SER A 101 4.92 6.51 11.42
CA SER A 101 5.14 5.94 12.74
C SER A 101 5.32 7.08 13.72
N ALA A 102 4.47 7.14 14.75
CA ALA A 102 4.71 8.03 15.87
C ALA A 102 5.88 7.46 16.67
N ALA A 103 7.01 8.15 16.66
CA ALA A 103 8.13 7.89 17.56
C ALA A 103 7.74 8.17 19.02
#